data_AF-A0A6N8H1W0-F1
#
_entry.id   AF-A0A6N8H1W0-F1
#
_cell.length_a   1.000
_cell.length_b   1.000
_cell.length_c   1.000
_cell.angle_alpha   90.00
_cell.angle_beta   90.00
_cell.angle_gamma   90.00
#
_symmetry.space_group_name_H-M   'P 1'
#
loop_
_entity.id
_entity.type
_entity.pdbx_description
1 polymer ?
#
loop_
_entity_poly.entity_id
_entity_poly.type
_entity_poly.pdbx_seq_one_letter_code
_entity_poly.pdbx_strand_id
1 'polypeptide(L)'
;MALDFLILYEHTVREYESDLLLKLELERRGYTAEIRQLLDPKHLRLFGKDKPEVLVASCMYDNEAINSHVYNNIGKCNKIVNLHWEQMLSDTQEEGDWFNMNGNAKRCVQTCWGKRTAARLQAHGMDAKNTPVTGAVMMDFLRPEFNGYFKDKATLCREFGLDPNKKLHLYISSFGYASMNDDEVAELSRMAGTDFTGFAKTNRVSMKETLSWFEQYLTAHPEVELVYRRHPSEWNSPALEELARKCPNFHVIFADSVKQWIVAADSISIWMSTAIAEVYMAGKSCHILRPVPIEHEYDPVIYKDAHYITTYADFAAAMQQDDPPFPIAREVIEGYFDPSETPAYIRMADLLEDVYKNSPRDEPMGEGFTPHFNLLKFCALAGVHFLYRRGWEPKKVFAFCPPLANFAQRIYGYVDKAHVTPEQVEAMTARIRPYVK
;
A
#
# COMPACT_ATOMS: atom_id res chain seq x y z
N MET A 1 15.16 1.14 -29.20
CA MET A 1 15.65 -0.11 -28.60
C MET A 1 14.44 -0.77 -27.96
N ALA A 2 14.33 -2.09 -28.03
CA ALA A 2 13.26 -2.80 -27.32
C ALA A 2 13.40 -2.51 -25.81
N LEU A 3 12.27 -2.40 -25.13
CA LEU A 3 12.24 -2.19 -23.69
C LEU A 3 12.50 -3.54 -23.01
N ASP A 4 13.29 -3.60 -21.94
CA ASP A 4 13.49 -4.87 -21.22
C ASP A 4 12.34 -5.10 -20.23
N PHE A 5 11.98 -4.06 -19.47
CA PHE A 5 10.95 -4.11 -18.44
C PHE A 5 9.91 -2.99 -18.57
N LEU A 6 8.63 -3.34 -18.52
CA LEU A 6 7.54 -2.39 -18.29
C LEU A 6 6.94 -2.64 -16.91
N ILE A 7 7.06 -1.67 -16.01
CA ILE A 7 6.47 -1.71 -14.67
C ILE A 7 5.17 -0.90 -14.68
N LEU A 8 4.07 -1.56 -14.33
CA LEU A 8 2.76 -0.94 -14.25
C LEU A 8 2.38 -0.66 -12.79
N TYR A 9 1.97 0.57 -12.53
CA TYR A 9 1.43 0.97 -11.22
C TYR A 9 -0.04 1.41 -11.34
N GLU A 10 -0.77 1.25 -10.23
CA GLU A 10 -2.14 1.73 -10.07
C GLU A 10 -2.21 2.89 -9.08
N HIS A 11 -1.61 2.72 -7.89
CA HIS A 11 -1.65 3.69 -6.81
C HIS A 11 -0.29 4.34 -6.53
N THR A 12 -0.15 5.63 -6.86
CA THR A 12 1.10 6.38 -6.69
C THR A 12 1.68 6.30 -5.28
N VAL A 13 0.85 6.50 -4.25
CA VAL A 13 1.30 6.56 -2.85
C VAL A 13 1.80 5.20 -2.35
N ARG A 14 1.26 4.09 -2.88
CA ARG A 14 1.58 2.73 -2.44
C ARG A 14 2.75 2.14 -3.20
N GLU A 15 2.88 2.46 -4.49
CA GLU A 15 3.67 1.67 -5.44
C GLU A 15 4.84 2.47 -6.02
N TYR A 16 4.62 3.74 -6.41
CA TYR A 16 5.52 4.45 -7.33
C TYR A 16 6.94 4.61 -6.77
N GLU A 17 7.08 4.90 -5.48
CA GLU A 17 8.38 5.06 -4.83
C GLU A 17 9.19 3.75 -4.86
N SER A 18 8.53 2.61 -4.66
CA SER A 18 9.16 1.29 -4.69
C SER A 18 9.44 0.83 -6.12
N ASP A 19 8.53 1.12 -7.05
CA ASP A 19 8.74 0.85 -8.48
C ASP A 19 9.92 1.65 -9.03
N LEU A 20 10.08 2.90 -8.58
CA LEU A 20 11.21 3.75 -8.94
C LEU A 20 12.53 3.21 -8.38
N LEU A 21 12.54 2.70 -7.15
CA LEU A 21 13.70 2.01 -6.60
C LEU A 21 14.09 0.79 -7.44
N LEU A 22 13.12 -0.06 -7.81
CA LEU A 22 13.36 -1.22 -8.69
C LEU A 22 13.87 -0.79 -10.07
N LYS A 23 13.25 0.22 -10.68
CA LYS A 23 13.66 0.77 -11.96
C LYS A 23 15.11 1.22 -11.94
N LEU A 24 15.50 1.98 -10.91
CA LEU A 24 16.87 2.49 -10.79
C LEU A 24 17.89 1.36 -10.63
N GLU A 25 17.55 0.30 -9.88
CA GLU A 25 18.40 -0.87 -9.75
C GLU A 25 18.55 -1.64 -11.07
N LEU A 26 17.45 -1.83 -11.82
CA LEU A 26 17.49 -2.47 -13.15
C LEU A 26 18.33 -1.65 -14.14
N GLU A 27 18.18 -0.32 -14.13
CA GLU A 27 18.98 0.58 -14.97
C GLU A 27 20.46 0.55 -14.59
N ARG A 28 20.79 0.48 -13.30
CA ARG A 28 22.18 0.30 -12.83
C ARG A 28 22.81 -0.99 -13.36
N ARG A 29 22.02 -2.06 -13.48
CA ARG A 29 22.43 -3.35 -14.07
C ARG A 29 22.50 -3.35 -15.60
N GLY A 30 22.14 -2.25 -16.25
CA GLY A 30 22.23 -2.08 -17.70
C GLY A 30 20.95 -2.41 -18.48
N TYR A 31 19.81 -2.58 -17.80
CA TYR A 31 18.52 -2.82 -18.45
C TYR A 31 17.75 -1.51 -18.71
N THR A 32 16.91 -1.54 -19.73
CA THR A 32 15.93 -0.49 -20.00
C THR A 32 14.61 -0.80 -19.30
N ALA A 33 14.15 0.11 -18.45
CA ALA A 33 12.89 -0.03 -17.72
C ALA A 33 12.01 1.22 -17.89
N GLU A 34 10.69 1.05 -17.96
CA GLU A 34 9.72 2.16 -18.01
C GLU A 34 8.63 1.91 -16.96
N ILE A 35 8.30 2.93 -16.17
CA ILE A 35 7.17 2.90 -15.24
C ILE A 35 5.99 3.60 -15.91
N ARG A 36 4.81 2.97 -15.89
CA ARG A 36 3.60 3.52 -16.48
C ARG A 36 2.38 3.29 -15.63
N GLN A 37 1.45 4.22 -15.68
CA GLN A 37 0.18 4.07 -14.98
C GLN A 37 -0.74 3.15 -15.80
N LEU A 38 -1.44 2.22 -15.14
CA LEU A 38 -2.28 1.22 -15.80
C LEU A 38 -3.37 1.81 -16.73
N LEU A 39 -3.87 2.99 -16.43
CA LEU A 39 -4.88 3.77 -17.17
C LEU A 39 -4.26 4.89 -18.02
N ASP A 40 -2.94 4.90 -18.22
CA ASP A 40 -2.33 5.77 -19.23
C ASP A 40 -2.81 5.43 -20.65
N PRO A 41 -2.72 6.39 -21.60
CA PRO A 41 -2.98 6.13 -23.01
C PRO A 41 -2.09 4.99 -23.50
N LYS A 42 -2.69 4.04 -24.22
CA LYS A 42 -1.98 2.86 -24.72
C LYS A 42 -1.09 3.25 -25.89
N HIS A 43 0.20 2.94 -25.78
CA HIS A 43 1.17 3.30 -26.82
C HIS A 43 1.38 2.13 -27.77
N LEU A 44 0.98 2.30 -29.03
CA LEU A 44 1.14 1.28 -30.09
C LEU A 44 2.59 0.83 -30.27
N ARG A 45 3.59 1.66 -29.91
CA ARG A 45 5.01 1.28 -29.93
C ARG A 45 5.32 0.06 -29.05
N LEU A 46 4.58 -0.11 -27.95
CA LEU A 46 4.74 -1.21 -26.99
C LEU A 46 4.12 -2.53 -27.49
N PHE A 47 3.39 -2.51 -28.61
CA PHE A 47 2.92 -3.73 -29.29
C PHE A 47 3.88 -4.20 -30.39
N GLY A 48 4.90 -3.38 -30.71
CA GLY A 48 5.83 -3.62 -31.81
C GLY A 48 7.26 -3.26 -31.42
N LYS A 49 7.78 -2.16 -31.96
CA LYS A 49 9.22 -1.80 -31.89
C LYS A 49 9.81 -1.69 -30.47
N ASP A 50 9.00 -1.31 -29.49
CA ASP A 50 9.42 -1.08 -28.11
C ASP A 50 8.70 -2.05 -27.16
N LYS A 51 8.20 -3.18 -27.67
CA LYS A 51 7.51 -4.17 -26.85
C LYS A 51 8.44 -4.67 -25.73
N PRO A 52 8.00 -4.63 -24.46
CA PRO A 52 8.81 -5.12 -23.36
C PRO A 52 8.93 -6.64 -23.38
N GLU A 53 10.09 -7.15 -22.97
CA GLU A 53 10.30 -8.59 -22.78
C GLU A 53 9.61 -9.08 -21.50
N VAL A 54 9.64 -8.30 -20.42
CA VAL A 54 8.99 -8.61 -19.13
C VAL A 54 8.00 -7.51 -18.76
N LEU A 55 6.80 -7.91 -18.34
CA LEU A 55 5.82 -7.00 -17.74
C LEU A 55 5.70 -7.26 -16.24
N VAL A 56 5.88 -6.20 -15.47
CA VAL A 56 5.72 -6.19 -14.02
C VAL A 56 4.40 -5.49 -13.69
N ALA A 57 3.50 -6.19 -13.01
CA ALA A 57 2.16 -5.72 -12.69
C ALA A 57 2.00 -5.46 -11.19
N SER A 58 1.12 -4.51 -10.86
CA SER A 58 0.70 -4.19 -9.50
C SER A 58 -0.21 -5.26 -8.87
N CYS A 59 -1.17 -5.75 -9.65
CA CYS A 59 -2.08 -6.82 -9.25
C CYS A 59 -2.39 -7.77 -10.43
N MET A 60 -2.62 -9.06 -10.13
CA MET A 60 -2.83 -10.10 -11.15
C MET A 60 -3.58 -11.31 -10.58
N TYR A 61 -4.89 -11.17 -10.36
CA TYR A 61 -5.71 -12.20 -9.70
C TYR A 61 -6.39 -13.19 -10.65
N ASP A 62 -6.68 -12.82 -11.90
CA ASP A 62 -7.44 -13.66 -12.82
C ASP A 62 -7.12 -13.40 -14.32
N ASN A 63 -7.87 -14.05 -15.21
CA ASN A 63 -7.73 -13.87 -16.66
C ASN A 63 -8.11 -12.45 -17.13
N GLU A 64 -9.05 -11.78 -16.46
CA GLU A 64 -9.42 -10.40 -16.82
C GLU A 64 -8.30 -9.44 -16.43
N ALA A 65 -7.62 -9.68 -15.32
CA ALA A 65 -6.41 -8.97 -14.94
C ALA A 65 -5.31 -9.18 -15.99
N ILE A 66 -5.05 -10.41 -16.47
CA ILE A 66 -4.09 -10.66 -17.56
C ILE A 66 -4.47 -9.88 -18.82
N ASN A 67 -5.75 -9.90 -19.19
CA ASN A 67 -6.22 -9.18 -20.37
C ASN A 67 -6.07 -7.65 -20.22
N SER A 68 -6.48 -7.10 -19.08
CA SER A 68 -6.48 -5.67 -18.78
C SER A 68 -5.08 -5.09 -18.58
N HIS A 69 -4.21 -5.78 -17.83
CA HIS A 69 -2.89 -5.31 -17.43
C HIS A 69 -1.83 -5.63 -18.47
N VAL A 70 -1.91 -6.79 -19.13
CA VAL A 70 -0.87 -7.25 -20.06
C VAL A 70 -1.31 -7.09 -21.50
N TYR A 71 -2.33 -7.83 -21.93
CA TYR A 71 -2.72 -7.90 -23.34
C TYR A 71 -3.12 -6.52 -23.90
N ASN A 72 -3.91 -5.76 -23.15
CA ASN A 72 -4.35 -4.42 -23.55
C ASN A 72 -3.25 -3.34 -23.48
N ASN A 73 -2.09 -3.61 -22.87
CA ASN A 73 -0.97 -2.67 -22.82
C ASN A 73 0.13 -3.01 -23.82
N ILE A 74 0.42 -4.29 -24.06
CA ILE A 74 1.60 -4.74 -24.83
C ILE A 74 1.33 -5.95 -25.75
N GLY A 75 0.09 -6.45 -25.81
CA GLY A 75 -0.25 -7.68 -26.52
C GLY A 75 0.23 -8.93 -25.79
N LYS A 76 0.46 -10.02 -26.53
CA LYS A 76 0.83 -11.31 -25.92
C LYS A 76 2.19 -11.25 -25.23
N CYS A 77 2.26 -11.64 -23.97
CA CYS A 77 3.50 -11.77 -23.20
C CYS A 77 3.35 -12.91 -22.16
N ASN A 78 4.34 -13.80 -22.07
CA ASN A 78 4.35 -14.90 -21.10
C ASN A 78 5.27 -14.64 -19.89
N LYS A 79 6.08 -13.58 -19.94
CA LYS A 79 6.96 -13.16 -18.83
C LYS A 79 6.25 -12.08 -18.01
N ILE A 80 5.33 -12.54 -17.16
CA ILE A 80 4.50 -11.69 -16.31
C ILE A 80 4.91 -11.89 -14.85
N VAL A 81 5.31 -10.81 -14.19
CA VAL A 81 5.63 -10.79 -12.76
C VAL A 81 4.65 -9.88 -12.05
N ASN A 82 3.97 -10.38 -11.02
CA ASN A 82 3.08 -9.60 -10.17
C ASN A 82 3.80 -9.25 -8.86
N LEU A 83 3.91 -7.95 -8.58
CA LEU A 83 4.44 -7.45 -7.30
C LEU A 83 3.48 -7.74 -6.14
N HIS A 84 2.20 -8.02 -6.44
CA HIS A 84 1.20 -8.51 -5.50
C HIS A 84 1.15 -7.64 -4.25
N TRP A 85 0.74 -6.38 -4.44
CA TRP A 85 0.85 -5.36 -3.40
C TRP A 85 -0.03 -5.59 -2.17
N GLU A 86 -1.02 -6.49 -2.21
CA GLU A 86 -1.92 -6.81 -1.10
C GLU A 86 -1.73 -8.26 -0.62
N GLN A 87 -1.07 -8.47 0.52
CA GLN A 87 -0.80 -9.80 1.08
C GLN A 87 -1.20 -9.96 2.55
N MET A 88 -1.63 -8.87 3.19
CA MET A 88 -1.98 -8.83 4.61
C MET A 88 -3.48 -8.97 4.79
N LEU A 89 -3.93 -10.17 5.11
CA LEU A 89 -5.34 -10.57 5.05
C LEU A 89 -5.83 -11.11 6.39
N SER A 90 -7.14 -11.10 6.62
CA SER A 90 -7.76 -11.93 7.67
C SER A 90 -7.80 -13.41 7.27
N ASP A 91 -8.04 -14.31 8.21
CA ASP A 91 -8.15 -15.75 7.92
C ASP A 91 -9.28 -16.04 6.92
N THR A 92 -10.45 -15.43 7.08
CA THR A 92 -11.56 -15.51 6.11
C THR A 92 -11.14 -15.08 4.71
N GLN A 93 -10.31 -14.04 4.60
CA GLN A 93 -9.79 -13.56 3.31
C GLN A 93 -8.72 -14.49 2.73
N GLU A 94 -7.89 -15.10 3.57
CA GLU A 94 -6.88 -16.09 3.13
C GLU A 94 -7.52 -17.38 2.60
N GLU A 95 -8.65 -17.79 3.17
CA GLU A 95 -9.44 -18.95 2.73
C GLU A 95 -10.31 -18.65 1.49
N GLY A 96 -10.65 -17.37 1.26
CA GLY A 96 -11.52 -16.96 0.17
C GLY A 96 -10.84 -16.93 -1.21
N ASP A 97 -11.62 -17.15 -2.27
CA ASP A 97 -11.10 -17.13 -3.65
C ASP A 97 -10.66 -15.74 -4.14
N TRP A 98 -11.19 -14.66 -3.53
CA TRP A 98 -11.01 -13.29 -4.04
C TRP A 98 -9.56 -12.79 -3.97
N PHE A 99 -8.85 -13.14 -2.90
CA PHE A 99 -7.45 -12.72 -2.69
C PHE A 99 -6.44 -13.80 -3.10
N ASN A 100 -6.92 -14.88 -3.71
CA ASN A 100 -6.11 -15.95 -4.27
C ASN A 100 -6.17 -15.89 -5.80
N MET A 101 -5.18 -16.51 -6.45
CA MET A 101 -5.04 -16.44 -7.91
C MET A 101 -5.95 -17.44 -8.58
N ASN A 102 -6.65 -17.03 -9.64
CA ASN A 102 -7.60 -17.85 -10.38
C ASN A 102 -7.24 -17.97 -11.87
N GLY A 103 -7.69 -19.05 -12.50
CA GLY A 103 -7.44 -19.32 -13.92
C GLY A 103 -5.94 -19.27 -14.24
N ASN A 104 -5.58 -18.59 -15.33
CA ASN A 104 -4.21 -18.52 -15.80
C ASN A 104 -3.35 -17.55 -14.97
N ALA A 105 -3.91 -16.78 -14.03
CA ALA A 105 -3.10 -15.96 -13.12
C ALA A 105 -2.19 -16.81 -12.21
N LYS A 106 -2.55 -18.08 -11.96
CA LYS A 106 -1.69 -19.07 -11.28
C LYS A 106 -0.40 -19.39 -12.04
N ARG A 107 -0.35 -19.09 -13.34
CA ARG A 107 0.79 -19.30 -14.24
C ARG A 107 1.70 -18.07 -14.34
N CYS A 108 1.28 -16.91 -13.82
CA CYS A 108 2.16 -15.75 -13.68
C CYS A 108 3.11 -15.95 -12.49
N VAL A 109 4.25 -15.24 -12.48
CA VAL A 109 5.12 -15.19 -11.30
C VAL A 109 4.49 -14.27 -10.26
N GLN A 110 4.14 -14.81 -9.09
CA GLN A 110 3.49 -14.12 -7.98
C GLN A 110 4.50 -13.94 -6.85
N THR A 111 4.99 -12.72 -6.69
CA THR A 111 6.01 -12.44 -5.68
C THR A 111 5.41 -12.47 -4.28
N CYS A 112 6.14 -13.04 -3.33
CA CYS A 112 5.70 -13.22 -1.95
C CYS A 112 6.58 -12.41 -1.01
N TRP A 113 5.97 -11.64 -0.11
CA TRP A 113 6.71 -10.91 0.91
C TRP A 113 7.34 -11.84 1.95
N GLY A 114 6.72 -12.99 2.21
CA GLY A 114 7.21 -13.97 3.16
C GLY A 114 6.78 -15.39 2.81
N LYS A 115 7.32 -16.36 3.56
CA LYS A 115 7.10 -17.80 3.33
C LYS A 115 5.65 -18.22 3.59
N ARG A 116 4.93 -17.54 4.50
CA ARG A 116 3.52 -17.82 4.77
C ARG A 116 2.64 -17.50 3.56
N THR A 117 2.87 -16.37 2.89
CA THR A 117 2.16 -16.05 1.65
C THR A 117 2.45 -17.07 0.55
N ALA A 118 3.72 -17.45 0.37
CA ALA A 118 4.08 -18.48 -0.61
C ALA A 118 3.37 -19.81 -0.34
N ALA A 119 3.38 -20.27 0.92
CA ALA A 119 2.68 -21.48 1.33
C ALA A 119 1.17 -21.40 1.10
N ARG A 120 0.54 -20.26 1.42
CA ARG A 120 -0.89 -20.02 1.16
C ARG A 120 -1.21 -20.14 -0.32
N LEU A 121 -0.46 -19.44 -1.18
CA LEU A 121 -0.70 -19.48 -2.63
C LEU A 121 -0.50 -20.89 -3.21
N GLN A 122 0.49 -21.63 -2.72
CA GLN A 122 0.73 -23.03 -3.11
C GLN A 122 -0.41 -23.95 -2.66
N ALA A 123 -0.93 -23.77 -1.44
CA ALA A 123 -2.10 -24.50 -0.96
C ALA A 123 -3.34 -24.24 -1.82
N HIS A 124 -3.43 -23.05 -2.45
CA HIS A 124 -4.47 -22.69 -3.42
C HIS A 124 -4.12 -23.09 -4.87
N GLY A 125 -3.20 -24.03 -5.06
CA GLY A 125 -2.93 -24.67 -6.35
C GLY A 125 -1.99 -23.89 -7.27
N MET A 126 -1.17 -22.99 -6.72
CA MET A 126 -0.04 -22.43 -7.45
C MET A 126 1.19 -23.33 -7.38
N ASP A 127 1.96 -23.40 -8.47
CA ASP A 127 3.26 -24.07 -8.44
C ASP A 127 4.31 -23.26 -7.68
N ALA A 128 5.20 -23.95 -6.97
CA ALA A 128 6.30 -23.34 -6.23
C ALA A 128 7.22 -22.46 -7.11
N LYS A 129 7.45 -22.85 -8.37
CA LYS A 129 8.23 -22.06 -9.35
C LYS A 129 7.62 -20.67 -9.61
N ASN A 130 6.33 -20.49 -9.36
CA ASN A 130 5.59 -19.25 -9.59
C ASN A 130 5.34 -18.45 -8.29
N THR A 131 5.86 -18.89 -7.14
CA THR A 131 5.65 -18.22 -5.84
C THR A 131 6.98 -17.88 -5.13
N PRO A 132 7.92 -17.17 -5.78
CA PRO A 132 9.19 -16.82 -5.16
C PRO A 132 9.00 -15.86 -3.98
N VAL A 133 9.73 -16.11 -2.89
CA VAL A 133 9.81 -15.18 -1.76
C VAL A 133 10.89 -14.15 -2.05
N THR A 134 10.47 -12.91 -2.28
CA THR A 134 11.36 -11.79 -2.61
C THR A 134 11.47 -10.78 -1.48
N GLY A 135 10.55 -10.81 -0.51
CA GLY A 135 10.39 -9.70 0.44
C GLY A 135 9.54 -8.57 -0.11
N ALA A 136 9.29 -7.60 0.75
CA ALA A 136 8.45 -6.45 0.51
C ALA A 136 9.33 -5.22 0.17
N VAL A 137 9.39 -4.83 -1.11
CA VAL A 137 10.29 -3.75 -1.59
C VAL A 137 10.08 -2.43 -0.84
N MET A 138 8.83 -2.09 -0.53
CA MET A 138 8.50 -0.90 0.24
C MET A 138 9.11 -0.90 1.65
N MET A 139 9.47 -2.06 2.22
CA MET A 139 10.11 -2.13 3.53
C MET A 139 11.59 -1.80 3.49
N ASP A 140 12.23 -1.82 2.30
CA ASP A 140 13.66 -1.55 2.19
C ASP A 140 14.05 -0.14 2.63
N PHE A 141 13.15 0.84 2.45
CA PHE A 141 13.36 2.23 2.90
C PHE A 141 13.56 2.37 4.42
N LEU A 142 13.20 1.35 5.20
CA LEU A 142 13.35 1.33 6.66
C LEU A 142 14.63 0.63 7.10
N ARG A 143 15.36 0.01 6.16
CA ARG A 143 16.56 -0.74 6.48
C ARG A 143 17.76 0.17 6.73
N PRO A 144 18.81 -0.32 7.42
CA PRO A 144 20.04 0.45 7.65
C PRO A 144 20.69 0.99 6.37
N GLU A 145 20.55 0.29 5.24
CA GLU A 145 21.09 0.73 3.94
C GLU A 145 20.45 2.04 3.45
N PHE A 146 19.24 2.38 3.92
CA PHE A 146 18.50 3.60 3.63
C PHE A 146 18.57 4.64 4.76
N ASN A 147 19.53 4.51 5.69
CA ASN A 147 19.69 5.49 6.76
C ASN A 147 19.93 6.91 6.20
N GLY A 148 19.16 7.88 6.71
CA GLY A 148 19.14 9.26 6.18
C GLY A 148 18.13 9.51 5.05
N TYR A 149 17.38 8.49 4.61
CA TYR A 149 16.31 8.67 3.61
C TYR A 149 15.15 9.51 4.16
N PHE A 150 14.76 9.22 5.40
CA PHE A 150 13.73 9.96 6.13
C PHE A 150 14.35 11.07 6.97
N LYS A 151 13.59 12.16 7.16
CA LYS A 151 13.95 13.29 8.04
C LYS A 151 14.13 12.79 9.49
N ASP A 152 15.05 13.39 10.22
CA ASP A 152 15.17 13.16 11.66
C ASP A 152 14.01 13.80 12.45
N LYS A 153 13.82 13.36 13.69
CA LYS A 153 12.79 13.88 14.61
C LYS A 153 12.84 15.39 14.73
N ALA A 154 14.02 15.97 14.91
CA ALA A 154 14.15 17.39 15.17
C ALA A 154 13.70 18.24 13.96
N THR A 155 14.04 17.80 12.75
CA THR A 155 13.65 18.42 11.49
C THR A 155 12.15 18.28 11.27
N LEU A 156 11.62 17.06 11.47
CA LEU A 156 10.19 16.80 11.32
C LEU A 156 9.36 17.62 12.33
N CYS A 157 9.75 17.64 13.59
CA CYS A 157 9.07 18.44 14.62
C CYS A 157 9.06 19.93 14.26
N ARG A 158 10.19 20.50 13.84
CA ARG A 158 10.26 21.92 13.43
C ARG A 158 9.34 22.25 12.26
N GLU A 159 9.25 21.36 11.27
CA GLU A 159 8.40 21.55 10.09
C GLU A 159 6.91 21.62 10.45
N PHE A 160 6.48 20.84 11.46
CA PHE A 160 5.10 20.77 11.90
C PHE A 160 4.80 21.58 13.18
N GLY A 161 5.75 22.38 13.67
CA GLY A 161 5.57 23.22 14.86
C GLY A 161 5.49 22.44 16.19
N LEU A 162 6.02 21.22 16.22
CA LEU A 162 6.12 20.39 17.43
C LEU A 162 7.41 20.71 18.20
N ASP A 163 7.42 20.48 19.52
CA ASP A 163 8.65 20.63 20.31
C ASP A 163 9.57 19.41 20.13
N PRO A 164 10.77 19.55 19.54
CA PRO A 164 11.69 18.44 19.31
C PRO A 164 12.27 17.84 20.59
N ASN A 165 12.20 18.54 21.73
CA ASN A 165 12.74 18.07 23.02
C ASN A 165 11.74 17.22 23.81
N LYS A 166 10.47 17.24 23.43
CA LYS A 166 9.41 16.43 24.04
C LYS A 166 9.40 15.02 23.48
N LYS A 167 8.81 14.07 24.21
CA LYS A 167 8.59 12.70 23.70
C LYS A 167 7.55 12.76 22.58
N LEU A 168 7.91 12.33 21.38
CA LEU A 168 7.05 12.26 20.22
C LEU A 168 6.36 10.89 20.22
N HIS A 169 5.09 10.87 20.62
CA HIS A 169 4.24 9.69 20.52
C HIS A 169 3.50 9.68 19.18
N LEU A 170 3.64 8.61 18.41
CA LEU A 170 2.90 8.41 17.17
C LEU A 170 1.75 7.45 17.41
N TYR A 171 0.54 7.87 17.09
CA TYR A 171 -0.61 6.98 16.97
C TYR A 171 -0.96 6.74 15.51
N ILE A 172 -0.88 5.49 15.07
CA ILE A 172 -1.27 5.06 13.72
C ILE A 172 -2.71 4.55 13.79
N SER A 173 -3.65 5.36 13.29
CA SER A 173 -5.07 5.03 13.32
C SER A 173 -5.52 4.23 12.10
N SER A 174 -6.72 3.64 12.22
CA SER A 174 -7.39 2.94 11.11
C SER A 174 -8.92 3.00 11.24
N PHE A 175 -9.45 4.12 11.74
CA PHE A 175 -10.88 4.25 12.05
C PHE A 175 -11.72 4.71 10.84
N GLY A 176 -11.46 4.12 9.66
CA GLY A 176 -12.10 4.53 8.40
C GLY A 176 -13.63 4.51 8.43
N TYR A 177 -14.23 3.58 9.19
CA TYR A 177 -15.69 3.48 9.33
C TYR A 177 -16.26 4.37 10.43
N ALA A 178 -15.42 4.91 11.33
CA ALA A 178 -15.90 5.77 12.41
C ALA A 178 -16.42 7.12 11.89
N SER A 179 -15.89 7.59 10.77
CA SER A 179 -16.34 8.81 10.10
C SER A 179 -17.55 8.63 9.19
N MET A 180 -17.97 7.38 8.90
CA MET A 180 -19.11 7.11 8.02
C MET A 180 -20.42 7.16 8.81
N ASN A 181 -21.47 7.71 8.20
CA ASN A 181 -22.84 7.62 8.72
C ASN A 181 -23.48 6.27 8.37
N ASP A 182 -24.66 5.97 8.94
CA ASP A 182 -25.31 4.67 8.76
C ASP A 182 -25.78 4.41 7.32
N ASP A 183 -26.15 5.46 6.57
CA ASP A 183 -26.53 5.33 5.16
C ASP A 183 -25.31 4.99 4.29
N GLU A 184 -24.16 5.61 4.56
CA GLU A 184 -22.88 5.32 3.88
C GLU A 184 -22.42 3.88 4.16
N VAL A 185 -22.56 3.40 5.40
CA VAL A 185 -22.26 2.01 5.76
C VAL A 185 -23.22 1.05 5.06
N ALA A 186 -24.51 1.37 5.00
CA ALA A 186 -25.50 0.54 4.31
C ALA A 186 -25.24 0.48 2.79
N GLU A 187 -24.87 1.60 2.17
CA GLU A 187 -24.50 1.64 0.75
C GLU A 187 -23.25 0.80 0.48
N LEU A 188 -22.19 0.98 1.27
CA LEU A 188 -20.96 0.21 1.15
C LEU A 188 -21.22 -1.29 1.34
N SER A 189 -22.05 -1.65 2.31
CA SER A 189 -22.42 -3.04 2.59
C SER A 189 -23.15 -3.67 1.40
N ARG A 190 -24.09 -2.94 0.79
CA ARG A 190 -24.79 -3.37 -0.43
C ARG A 190 -23.85 -3.52 -1.62
N MET A 191 -22.89 -2.61 -1.76
CA MET A 191 -21.91 -2.66 -2.86
C MET A 191 -20.92 -3.82 -2.72
N ALA A 192 -20.49 -4.11 -1.50
CA ALA A 192 -19.55 -5.19 -1.21
C ALA A 192 -20.22 -6.57 -1.09
N GLY A 193 -21.53 -6.61 -0.84
CA GLY A 193 -22.23 -7.86 -0.55
C GLY A 193 -21.96 -8.41 0.85
N THR A 194 -21.42 -7.59 1.76
CA THR A 194 -21.03 -7.94 3.14
C THR A 194 -21.58 -6.88 4.10
N ASP A 195 -22.12 -7.28 5.26
CA ASP A 195 -22.64 -6.34 6.27
C ASP A 195 -21.51 -5.77 7.14
N PHE A 196 -21.20 -4.48 6.98
CA PHE A 196 -20.18 -3.78 7.77
C PHE A 196 -20.73 -3.06 9.01
N THR A 197 -22.01 -3.25 9.36
CA THR A 197 -22.64 -2.52 10.48
C THR A 197 -21.94 -2.79 11.81
N GLY A 198 -21.57 -4.05 12.07
CA GLY A 198 -20.80 -4.45 13.26
C GLY A 198 -19.44 -3.77 13.31
N PHE A 199 -18.69 -3.87 12.21
CA PHE A 199 -17.35 -3.28 12.12
C PHE A 199 -17.37 -1.76 12.27
N ALA A 200 -18.36 -1.07 11.68
CA ALA A 200 -18.55 0.36 11.84
C ALA A 200 -18.81 0.75 13.31
N LYS A 201 -19.64 -0.02 14.02
CA LYS A 201 -19.85 0.17 15.46
C LYS A 201 -18.54 -0.01 16.24
N THR A 202 -17.78 -1.06 15.97
CA THR A 202 -16.49 -1.34 16.62
C THR A 202 -15.48 -0.21 16.38
N ASN A 203 -15.42 0.34 15.16
CA ASN A 203 -14.62 1.52 14.82
C ASN A 203 -15.03 2.74 15.67
N ARG A 204 -16.33 3.06 15.72
CA ARG A 204 -16.85 4.24 16.44
C ARG A 204 -16.57 4.16 17.94
N VAL A 205 -16.83 3.01 18.57
CA VAL A 205 -16.58 2.83 20.01
C VAL A 205 -15.08 2.84 20.31
N SER A 206 -14.28 2.12 19.52
CA SER A 206 -12.83 2.08 19.71
C SER A 206 -12.18 3.46 19.56
N MET A 207 -12.60 4.24 18.57
CA MET A 207 -12.11 5.61 18.38
C MET A 207 -12.45 6.47 19.60
N LYS A 208 -13.71 6.44 20.06
CA LYS A 208 -14.14 7.21 21.22
C LYS A 208 -13.31 6.90 22.48
N GLU A 209 -13.16 5.61 22.80
CA GLU A 209 -12.38 5.19 23.98
C GLU A 209 -10.90 5.57 23.84
N THR A 210 -10.31 5.37 22.66
CA THR A 210 -8.91 5.75 22.39
C THR A 210 -8.68 7.25 22.56
N LEU A 211 -9.58 8.09 22.02
CA LEU A 211 -9.48 9.55 22.18
C LEU A 211 -9.66 9.98 23.64
N SER A 212 -10.52 9.31 24.40
CA SER A 212 -10.66 9.54 25.85
C SER A 212 -9.37 9.19 26.60
N TRP A 213 -8.67 8.12 26.22
CA TRP A 213 -7.38 7.77 26.81
C TRP A 213 -6.32 8.83 26.50
N PHE A 214 -6.29 9.35 25.27
CA PHE A 214 -5.38 10.43 24.88
C PHE A 214 -5.66 11.72 25.63
N GLU A 215 -6.94 12.14 25.76
CA GLU A 215 -7.31 13.34 26.53
C GLU A 215 -6.81 13.24 27.98
N GLN A 216 -7.09 12.11 28.62
CA GLN A 216 -6.70 11.88 30.01
C GLN A 216 -5.19 11.85 30.19
N TYR A 217 -4.46 11.17 29.30
CA TYR A 217 -3.01 11.06 29.35
C TYR A 217 -2.32 12.39 29.05
N LEU A 218 -2.68 13.07 27.96
CA LEU A 218 -2.01 14.32 27.56
C LEU A 218 -2.26 15.48 28.54
N THR A 219 -3.39 15.46 29.26
CA THR A 219 -3.64 16.39 30.36
C THR A 219 -2.64 16.20 31.51
N ALA A 220 -2.23 14.96 31.78
CA ALA A 220 -1.26 14.63 32.82
C ALA A 220 0.21 14.72 32.34
N HIS A 221 0.45 14.72 31.03
CA HIS A 221 1.77 14.58 30.41
C HIS A 221 2.06 15.70 29.38
N PRO A 222 2.26 16.96 29.81
CA PRO A 222 2.56 18.09 28.92
C PRO A 222 3.92 17.97 28.20
N GLU A 223 4.79 17.07 28.66
CA GLU A 223 6.09 16.72 28.08
C GLU A 223 6.01 15.79 26.86
N VAL A 224 4.81 15.36 26.48
CA VAL A 224 4.56 14.50 25.30
C VAL A 224 3.90 15.33 24.19
N GLU A 225 4.36 15.16 22.96
CA GLU A 225 3.64 15.55 21.74
C GLU A 225 3.04 14.28 21.12
N LEU A 226 1.73 14.22 20.95
CA LEU A 226 1.05 13.09 20.31
C LEU A 226 0.62 13.45 18.89
N VAL A 227 1.17 12.73 17.92
CA VAL A 227 0.77 12.83 16.51
C VAL A 227 -0.19 11.69 16.17
N TYR A 228 -1.44 12.06 15.95
CA TYR A 228 -2.50 11.20 15.44
C TYR A 228 -2.43 11.16 13.91
N ARG A 229 -2.04 10.01 13.36
CA ARG A 229 -1.81 9.81 11.93
C ARG A 229 -2.92 8.98 11.32
N ARG A 230 -3.83 9.67 10.63
CA ARG A 230 -5.00 9.07 9.95
C ARG A 230 -4.62 8.04 8.89
N HIS A 231 -5.39 6.96 8.79
CA HIS A 231 -5.37 6.12 7.60
C HIS A 231 -5.84 6.92 6.38
N PRO A 232 -5.35 6.68 5.16
CA PRO A 232 -5.81 7.40 3.96
C PRO A 232 -7.32 7.34 3.70
N SER A 233 -8.01 6.32 4.21
CA SER A 233 -9.48 6.19 4.15
C SER A 233 -10.22 6.81 5.34
N GLU A 234 -9.51 7.30 6.36
CA GLU A 234 -10.08 7.94 7.54
C GLU A 234 -10.23 9.44 7.32
N TRP A 235 -11.48 9.90 7.29
CA TRP A 235 -11.80 11.30 7.13
C TRP A 235 -11.57 12.07 8.42
N ASN A 236 -11.45 13.40 8.33
CA ASN A 236 -11.37 14.20 9.54
C ASN A 236 -12.70 14.12 10.28
N SER A 237 -12.68 14.18 11.61
CA SER A 237 -13.89 14.10 12.42
C SER A 237 -13.97 15.23 13.45
N PRO A 238 -15.19 15.66 13.83
CA PRO A 238 -15.38 16.66 14.89
C PRO A 238 -14.73 16.27 16.21
N ALA A 239 -14.66 14.96 16.52
CA ALA A 239 -14.03 14.46 17.74
C ALA A 239 -12.51 14.72 17.77
N LEU A 240 -11.83 14.59 16.62
CA LEU A 240 -10.40 14.90 16.50
C LEU A 240 -10.15 16.40 16.64
N GLU A 241 -10.98 17.23 16.00
CA GLU A 241 -10.90 18.70 16.09
C GLU A 241 -11.16 19.18 17.52
N GLU A 242 -12.14 18.58 18.21
CA GLU A 242 -12.43 18.89 19.60
C GLU A 242 -11.25 18.56 20.53
N LEU A 243 -10.65 17.37 20.38
CA LEU A 243 -9.51 16.98 21.19
C LEU A 243 -8.29 17.88 20.92
N ALA A 244 -7.98 18.18 19.66
CA ALA A 244 -6.90 19.11 19.30
C ALA A 244 -7.09 20.51 19.89
N ARG A 245 -8.34 20.97 20.03
CA ARG A 245 -8.65 22.25 20.69
C ARG A 245 -8.47 22.20 22.21
N LYS A 246 -8.73 21.05 22.84
CA LYS A 246 -8.60 20.86 24.31
C LYS A 246 -7.16 20.60 24.73
N CYS A 247 -6.41 19.83 23.95
CA CYS A 247 -5.06 19.37 24.25
C CYS A 247 -4.08 19.99 23.25
N PRO A 248 -3.32 21.04 23.61
CA PRO A 248 -2.40 21.72 22.68
C PRO A 248 -1.24 20.84 22.21
N ASN A 249 -1.00 19.72 22.87
CA ASN A 249 -0.01 18.69 22.54
C ASN A 249 -0.60 17.47 21.82
N PHE A 250 -1.83 17.57 21.31
CA PHE A 250 -2.46 16.59 20.42
C PHE A 250 -2.54 17.16 19.00
N HIS A 251 -1.94 16.44 18.03
CA HIS A 251 -1.78 16.91 16.66
C HIS A 251 -2.33 15.91 15.68
N VAL A 252 -3.19 16.34 14.76
CA VAL A 252 -3.70 15.51 13.68
C VAL A 252 -2.92 15.85 12.41
N ILE A 253 -1.97 15.00 12.02
CA ILE A 253 -1.08 15.29 10.88
C ILE A 253 -1.22 14.20 9.83
N PHE A 254 -1.51 14.62 8.59
CA PHE A 254 -1.66 13.72 7.45
C PHE A 254 -0.48 13.77 6.47
N ALA A 255 0.31 14.84 6.51
CA ALA A 255 1.46 15.03 5.65
C ALA A 255 2.56 13.99 5.94
N ASP A 256 3.36 13.72 4.92
CA ASP A 256 4.42 12.70 4.89
C ASP A 256 3.93 11.25 5.07
N SER A 257 4.81 10.30 4.71
CA SER A 257 4.50 8.87 4.81
C SER A 257 4.46 8.42 6.26
N VAL A 258 3.72 7.34 6.55
CA VAL A 258 3.71 6.75 7.90
C VAL A 258 5.11 6.28 8.31
N LYS A 259 5.94 5.79 7.36
CA LYS A 259 7.34 5.44 7.58
C LYS A 259 8.17 6.62 8.10
N GLN A 260 7.98 7.82 7.55
CA GLN A 260 8.65 9.03 8.01
C GLN A 260 8.33 9.31 9.49
N TRP A 261 7.07 9.17 9.88
CA TRP A 261 6.66 9.35 11.27
C TRP A 261 7.16 8.22 12.18
N ILE A 262 7.12 6.96 11.72
CA ILE A 262 7.65 5.80 12.45
C ILE A 262 9.12 6.02 12.79
N VAL A 263 9.95 6.41 11.81
CA VAL A 263 11.39 6.63 12.01
C VAL A 263 11.66 7.78 13.01
N ALA A 264 10.83 8.82 13.03
CA ALA A 264 10.98 9.95 13.93
C ALA A 264 10.44 9.74 15.36
N ALA A 265 9.45 8.85 15.56
CA ALA A 265 8.73 8.70 16.82
C ALA A 265 9.59 8.06 17.93
N ASP A 266 9.40 8.49 19.18
CA ASP A 266 10.04 7.87 20.35
C ASP A 266 9.19 6.71 20.91
N SER A 267 7.88 6.78 20.70
CA SER A 267 6.93 5.74 21.13
C SER A 267 5.80 5.65 20.12
N ILE A 268 5.30 4.43 19.88
CA ILE A 268 4.32 4.16 18.84
C ILE A 268 3.17 3.35 19.42
N SER A 269 1.95 3.78 19.10
CA SER A 269 0.73 3.02 19.33
C SER A 269 0.01 2.80 18.01
N ILE A 270 -0.66 1.67 17.86
CA ILE A 270 -1.40 1.30 16.65
C ILE A 270 -2.71 0.63 17.02
N TRP A 271 -3.77 0.87 16.24
CA TRP A 271 -5.00 0.09 16.36
C TRP A 271 -4.90 -1.16 15.47
N MET A 272 -5.24 -1.05 14.19
CA MET A 272 -5.19 -2.16 13.23
C MET A 272 -4.71 -1.64 11.88
N SER A 273 -3.43 -1.81 11.56
CA SER A 273 -2.86 -1.29 10.32
C SER A 273 -1.66 -2.11 9.86
N THR A 274 -1.51 -2.25 8.54
CA THR A 274 -0.35 -2.91 7.91
C THR A 274 0.98 -2.23 8.27
N ALA A 275 0.94 -0.99 8.76
CA ALA A 275 2.10 -0.27 9.29
C ALA A 275 2.77 -0.97 10.48
N ILE A 276 2.14 -1.97 11.12
CA ILE A 276 2.80 -2.81 12.13
C ILE A 276 4.08 -3.46 11.58
N ALA A 277 4.08 -3.83 10.28
CA ALA A 277 5.26 -4.35 9.60
C ALA A 277 6.34 -3.27 9.43
N GLU A 278 5.94 -2.03 9.13
CA GLU A 278 6.86 -0.90 9.00
C GLU A 278 7.50 -0.55 10.36
N VAL A 279 6.76 -0.65 11.47
CA VAL A 279 7.34 -0.47 12.81
C VAL A 279 8.43 -1.50 13.08
N TYR A 280 8.13 -2.79 12.82
CA TYR A 280 9.09 -3.88 13.02
C TYR A 280 10.33 -3.72 12.14
N MET A 281 10.14 -3.45 10.85
CA MET A 281 11.23 -3.30 9.88
C MET A 281 12.08 -2.04 10.12
N ALA A 282 11.54 -1.04 10.81
CA ALA A 282 12.30 0.12 11.30
C ALA A 282 13.17 -0.19 12.53
N GLY A 283 13.14 -1.43 13.05
CA GLY A 283 13.80 -1.81 14.29
C GLY A 283 13.17 -1.18 15.53
N LYS A 284 11.89 -0.83 15.46
CA LYS A 284 11.15 -0.20 16.56
C LYS A 284 10.10 -1.15 17.13
N SER A 285 9.59 -0.75 18.29
CA SER A 285 8.47 -1.40 18.95
C SER A 285 7.25 -0.51 19.09
N CYS A 286 6.11 -1.10 19.42
CA CYS A 286 4.86 -0.39 19.61
C CYS A 286 3.91 -1.11 20.56
N HIS A 287 2.82 -0.43 20.89
CA HIS A 287 1.69 -1.02 21.58
C HIS A 287 0.48 -1.14 20.65
N ILE A 288 -0.20 -2.28 20.68
CA ILE A 288 -1.47 -2.44 19.99
C ILE A 288 -2.59 -2.06 20.96
N LEU A 289 -3.29 -0.97 20.65
CA LEU A 289 -4.44 -0.53 21.43
C LEU A 289 -5.67 -1.28 20.91
N ARG A 290 -6.40 -1.94 21.81
CA ARG A 290 -7.66 -2.65 21.54
C ARG A 290 -8.65 -2.37 22.68
N PRO A 291 -9.13 -1.12 22.82
CA PRO A 291 -10.15 -0.79 23.83
C PRO A 291 -11.42 -1.63 23.67
N VAL A 292 -11.71 -2.07 22.44
CA VAL A 292 -12.80 -3.01 22.11
C VAL A 292 -12.21 -4.10 21.21
N PRO A 293 -12.63 -5.37 21.37
CA PRO A 293 -12.23 -6.44 20.46
C PRO A 293 -12.72 -6.16 19.03
N ILE A 294 -11.96 -6.61 18.05
CA ILE A 294 -12.34 -6.57 16.63
C ILE A 294 -12.91 -7.93 16.24
N GLU A 295 -13.95 -7.93 15.41
CA GLU A 295 -14.53 -9.16 14.88
C GLU A 295 -13.52 -9.88 13.98
N HIS A 296 -13.39 -11.20 14.15
CA HIS A 296 -12.32 -12.01 13.51
C HIS A 296 -12.24 -11.84 11.99
N GLU A 297 -13.37 -11.70 11.30
CA GLU A 297 -13.44 -11.53 9.84
C GLU A 297 -12.66 -10.29 9.33
N TYR A 298 -12.48 -9.30 10.20
CA TYR A 298 -11.84 -8.02 9.89
C TYR A 298 -10.45 -7.87 10.53
N ASP A 299 -10.06 -8.75 11.46
CA ASP A 299 -8.76 -8.68 12.13
C ASP A 299 -7.71 -9.45 11.30
N PRO A 300 -6.68 -8.79 10.73
CA PRO A 300 -5.68 -9.47 9.93
C PRO A 300 -4.97 -10.55 10.75
N VAL A 301 -4.70 -11.70 10.13
CA VAL A 301 -4.13 -12.88 10.80
C VAL A 301 -2.79 -12.62 11.49
N ILE A 302 -2.06 -11.58 11.08
CA ILE A 302 -0.80 -11.18 11.73
C ILE A 302 -1.02 -10.73 13.18
N TYR A 303 -2.19 -10.20 13.51
CA TYR A 303 -2.55 -9.70 14.83
C TYR A 303 -3.00 -10.82 15.77
N LYS A 304 -3.30 -12.01 15.22
CA LYS A 304 -3.72 -13.15 16.02
C LYS A 304 -2.71 -13.43 17.15
N ASP A 305 -3.23 -13.56 18.37
CA ASP A 305 -2.48 -13.80 19.60
C ASP A 305 -1.45 -12.70 19.96
N ALA A 306 -1.56 -11.50 19.38
CA ALA A 306 -0.72 -10.37 19.75
C ALA A 306 -1.03 -9.84 21.16
N HIS A 307 -0.07 -9.12 21.74
CA HIS A 307 -0.24 -8.44 23.02
C HIS A 307 -1.06 -7.16 22.87
N TYR A 308 -2.23 -7.11 23.51
CA TYR A 308 -3.18 -6.02 23.41
C TYR A 308 -3.31 -5.21 24.68
N ILE A 309 -3.36 -3.88 24.53
CA ILE A 309 -3.72 -2.96 25.60
C ILE A 309 -5.21 -2.65 25.50
N THR A 310 -5.96 -3.07 26.52
CA THR A 310 -7.43 -2.99 26.53
C THR A 310 -7.99 -2.03 27.58
N THR A 311 -7.13 -1.50 28.47
CA THR A 311 -7.52 -0.57 29.53
C THR A 311 -6.68 0.70 29.52
N TYR A 312 -7.25 1.80 30.03
CA TYR A 312 -6.52 3.05 30.21
C TYR A 312 -5.30 2.89 31.15
N ALA A 313 -5.42 2.09 32.21
CA ALA A 313 -4.33 1.90 33.16
C ALA A 313 -3.11 1.25 32.49
N ASP A 314 -3.35 0.23 31.68
CA ASP A 314 -2.30 -0.45 30.91
C ASP A 314 -1.74 0.48 29.82
N PHE A 315 -2.59 1.30 29.18
CA PHE A 315 -2.15 2.32 28.22
C PHE A 315 -1.21 3.34 28.89
N ALA A 316 -1.61 3.91 30.03
CA ALA A 316 -0.81 4.89 30.75
C ALA A 316 0.53 4.30 31.20
N ALA A 317 0.54 3.04 31.66
CA ALA A 317 1.77 2.33 32.02
C ALA A 317 2.67 2.06 30.81
N ALA A 318 2.08 1.69 29.67
CA ALA A 318 2.79 1.41 28.43
C ALA A 318 3.47 2.66 27.84
N MET A 319 2.83 3.82 27.89
CA MET A 319 3.41 5.07 27.34
C MET A 319 4.68 5.54 28.07
N GLN A 320 4.88 5.06 29.30
CA GLN A 320 6.09 5.30 30.09
C GLN A 320 7.23 4.34 29.77
N GLN A 321 7.00 3.32 28.94
CA GLN A 321 8.05 2.41 28.47
C GLN A 321 8.81 3.06 27.31
N ASP A 322 10.13 2.88 27.31
CA ASP A 322 11.00 3.40 26.24
C ASP A 322 11.29 2.34 25.17
N ASP A 323 11.40 1.07 25.56
CA ASP A 323 11.65 -0.05 24.64
C ASP A 323 10.77 -1.26 25.01
N PRO A 324 9.47 -1.21 24.70
CA PRO A 324 8.56 -2.32 24.97
C PRO A 324 8.89 -3.52 24.08
N PRO A 325 8.61 -4.77 24.50
CA PRO A 325 8.69 -5.90 23.58
C PRO A 325 7.73 -5.73 22.41
N PHE A 326 8.14 -6.13 21.20
CA PHE A 326 7.26 -6.08 20.03
C PHE A 326 6.02 -6.96 20.27
N PRO A 327 4.81 -6.48 19.98
CA PRO A 327 3.59 -7.12 20.49
C PRO A 327 3.17 -8.36 19.68
N ILE A 328 3.84 -8.66 18.56
CA ILE A 328 3.60 -9.83 17.72
C ILE A 328 4.83 -10.75 17.79
N ALA A 329 4.61 -12.05 17.88
CA ALA A 329 5.70 -13.02 17.86
C ALA A 329 6.56 -12.88 16.60
N ARG A 330 7.88 -12.93 16.76
CA ARG A 330 8.86 -12.77 15.69
C ARG A 330 8.59 -13.70 14.50
N GLU A 331 8.26 -14.96 14.79
CA GLU A 331 8.01 -16.01 13.81
C GLU A 331 6.70 -15.78 13.01
N VAL A 332 5.79 -14.96 13.54
CA VAL A 332 4.57 -14.54 12.85
C VAL A 332 4.91 -13.43 11.86
N ILE A 333 5.50 -12.33 12.34
CA ILE A 333 5.80 -11.19 11.48
C ILE A 333 6.83 -11.52 10.40
N GLU A 334 7.91 -12.23 10.74
CA GLU A 334 8.94 -12.67 9.77
C GLU A 334 8.43 -13.77 8.83
N GLY A 335 7.33 -14.44 9.19
CA GLY A 335 6.64 -15.39 8.32
C GLY A 335 5.93 -14.70 7.15
N TYR A 336 5.38 -13.50 7.38
CA TYR A 336 4.71 -12.67 6.36
C TYR A 336 5.66 -11.69 5.67
N PHE A 337 6.72 -11.24 6.36
CA PHE A 337 7.71 -10.30 5.87
C PHE A 337 9.11 -10.87 6.02
N ASP A 338 9.68 -11.37 4.94
CA ASP A 338 10.98 -12.02 4.93
C ASP A 338 12.10 -11.05 5.37
N PRO A 339 12.81 -11.35 6.48
CA PRO A 339 13.80 -10.44 7.08
C PRO A 339 15.20 -10.63 6.50
N SER A 340 15.39 -11.24 5.32
CA SER A 340 16.74 -11.58 4.87
C SER A 340 17.66 -10.37 4.74
N GLU A 341 18.94 -10.63 4.97
CA GLU A 341 20.02 -9.63 4.95
C GLU A 341 20.13 -8.92 3.60
N THR A 342 19.79 -9.56 2.49
CA THR A 342 19.77 -8.90 1.18
C THR A 342 18.48 -8.07 1.02
N PRO A 343 18.54 -6.76 0.69
CA PRO A 343 17.34 -5.95 0.46
C PRO A 343 16.37 -6.57 -0.56
N ALA A 344 15.07 -6.39 -0.36
CA ALA A 344 14.04 -6.96 -1.21
C ALA A 344 14.11 -6.45 -2.66
N TYR A 345 14.52 -5.20 -2.88
CA TYR A 345 14.67 -4.60 -4.21
C TYR A 345 15.77 -5.27 -5.04
N ILE A 346 16.85 -5.73 -4.38
CA ILE A 346 17.92 -6.51 -5.02
C ILE A 346 17.39 -7.89 -5.39
N ARG A 347 16.73 -8.59 -4.46
CA ARG A 347 16.16 -9.93 -4.71
C ARG A 347 15.07 -9.90 -5.78
N MET A 348 14.28 -8.83 -5.81
CA MET A 348 13.29 -8.59 -6.86
C MET A 348 13.97 -8.33 -8.20
N ALA A 349 15.01 -7.50 -8.25
CA ALA A 349 15.78 -7.29 -9.48
C ALA A 349 16.47 -8.57 -9.98
N ASP A 350 16.97 -9.43 -9.07
CA ASP A 350 17.50 -10.76 -9.40
C ASP A 350 16.43 -11.66 -10.03
N LEU A 351 15.22 -11.67 -9.45
CA LEU A 351 14.08 -12.38 -10.01
C LEU A 351 13.67 -11.86 -11.39
N LEU A 352 13.61 -10.54 -11.56
CA LEU A 352 13.25 -9.91 -12.83
C LEU A 352 14.28 -10.22 -13.91
N GLU A 353 15.57 -10.16 -13.56
CA GLU A 353 16.66 -10.56 -14.44
C GLU A 353 16.59 -12.04 -14.84
N ASP A 354 16.30 -12.94 -13.89
CA ASP A 354 16.08 -14.36 -14.17
C ASP A 354 14.93 -14.58 -15.17
N VAL A 355 13.78 -13.93 -14.93
CA VAL A 355 12.61 -14.00 -15.81
C VAL A 355 12.94 -13.43 -17.20
N TYR A 356 13.75 -12.38 -17.28
CA TYR A 356 14.19 -11.80 -18.55
C TYR A 356 15.11 -12.76 -19.32
N LYS A 357 16.13 -13.33 -18.68
CA LYS A 357 17.16 -14.14 -19.35
C LYS A 357 16.68 -15.54 -19.75
N ASN A 358 15.75 -16.11 -19.00
CA ASN A 358 15.31 -17.49 -19.19
C ASN A 358 14.01 -17.59 -19.99
N SER A 359 13.69 -18.82 -20.44
CA SER A 359 12.37 -19.10 -21.00
C SER A 359 11.27 -18.84 -19.97
N PRO A 360 10.05 -18.48 -20.40
CA PRO A 360 8.93 -18.30 -19.48
C PRO A 360 8.75 -19.51 -18.56
N ARG A 361 8.51 -19.27 -17.27
CA ARG A 361 8.27 -20.35 -16.29
C ARG A 361 7.00 -21.13 -16.58
N ASP A 362 6.05 -20.49 -17.26
CA ASP A 362 4.76 -21.03 -17.64
C ASP A 362 4.13 -20.24 -18.80
N GLU A 363 2.92 -20.61 -19.20
CA GLU A 363 2.16 -19.99 -20.31
C GLU A 363 0.86 -19.35 -19.81
N PRO A 364 0.93 -18.15 -19.18
CA PRO A 364 -0.26 -17.45 -18.68
C PRO A 364 -1.22 -17.03 -19.80
N MET A 365 -0.73 -16.85 -21.04
CA MET A 365 -1.59 -16.60 -22.21
C MET A 365 -1.74 -17.83 -23.13
N GLY A 366 -1.50 -19.03 -22.59
CA GLY A 366 -1.71 -20.32 -23.25
C GLY A 366 -3.17 -20.80 -23.16
N GLU A 367 -3.37 -22.12 -23.14
CA GLU A 367 -4.69 -22.74 -23.00
C GLU A 367 -5.47 -22.17 -21.81
N GLY A 368 -6.76 -21.90 -22.00
CA GLY A 368 -7.63 -21.28 -20.98
C GLY A 368 -7.69 -19.75 -21.01
N PHE A 369 -6.84 -19.08 -21.80
CA PHE A 369 -6.88 -17.62 -21.98
C PHE A 369 -7.36 -17.23 -23.38
N THR A 370 -8.37 -16.37 -23.46
CA THR A 370 -8.85 -15.78 -24.72
C THR A 370 -8.58 -14.28 -24.72
N PRO A 371 -7.61 -13.79 -25.49
CA PRO A 371 -7.30 -12.37 -25.53
C PRO A 371 -8.43 -11.58 -26.19
N HIS A 372 -8.76 -10.42 -25.62
CA HIS A 372 -9.72 -9.49 -26.18
C HIS A 372 -9.21 -8.05 -26.06
N PHE A 373 -8.95 -7.41 -27.20
CA PHE A 373 -8.47 -6.03 -27.23
C PHE A 373 -9.61 -5.06 -26.98
N ASN A 374 -9.52 -4.28 -25.90
CA ASN A 374 -10.57 -3.35 -25.53
C ASN A 374 -10.41 -2.00 -26.26
N LEU A 375 -10.92 -1.92 -27.49
CA LEU A 375 -10.88 -0.71 -28.32
C LEU A 375 -11.58 0.49 -27.66
N LEU A 376 -12.69 0.24 -26.94
CA LEU A 376 -13.41 1.28 -26.21
C LEU A 376 -12.51 1.91 -25.13
N LYS A 377 -11.85 1.08 -24.30
CA LYS A 377 -10.90 1.54 -23.28
C LYS A 377 -9.74 2.29 -23.93
N PHE A 378 -9.20 1.79 -25.04
CA PHE A 378 -8.13 2.46 -25.81
C PHE A 378 -8.52 3.90 -26.19
N CYS A 379 -9.69 4.08 -26.83
CA CYS A 379 -10.18 5.39 -27.24
C CYS A 379 -10.56 6.27 -26.04
N ALA A 380 -11.22 5.71 -25.03
CA ALA A 380 -11.67 6.44 -23.84
C ALA A 380 -10.48 7.01 -23.05
N LEU A 381 -9.41 6.23 -22.85
CA LEU A 381 -8.21 6.71 -22.15
C LEU A 381 -7.53 7.84 -22.93
N ALA A 382 -7.40 7.73 -24.25
CA ALA A 382 -6.85 8.80 -25.07
C ALA A 382 -7.66 10.11 -24.94
N GLY A 383 -8.99 10.01 -24.97
CA GLY A 383 -9.90 11.15 -24.81
C GLY A 383 -9.83 11.77 -23.42
N VAL A 384 -9.91 10.98 -22.35
CA VAL A 384 -9.87 11.47 -20.97
C VAL A 384 -8.53 12.12 -20.65
N HIS A 385 -7.41 11.56 -21.11
CA HIS A 385 -6.09 12.18 -20.94
C HIS A 385 -5.92 13.47 -21.76
N PHE A 386 -6.61 13.62 -22.88
CA PHE A 386 -6.68 14.91 -23.57
C PHE A 386 -7.44 15.95 -22.74
N LEU A 387 -8.57 15.58 -22.16
CA LEU A 387 -9.34 16.45 -21.26
C LEU A 387 -8.53 16.86 -20.03
N TYR A 388 -7.85 15.90 -19.39
CA TYR A 388 -7.00 16.12 -18.21
C TYR A 388 -5.91 17.16 -18.50
N ARG A 389 -5.17 17.00 -19.60
CA ARG A 389 -4.13 17.95 -20.01
C ARG A 389 -4.65 19.36 -20.33
N ARG A 390 -5.94 19.50 -20.63
CA ARG A 390 -6.59 20.80 -20.88
C ARG A 390 -7.29 21.38 -19.65
N GLY A 391 -7.32 20.66 -18.53
CA GLY A 391 -8.09 21.03 -17.33
C GLY A 391 -9.60 21.02 -17.58
N TRP A 392 -10.08 20.25 -18.55
CA TRP A 392 -11.50 20.21 -18.93
C TRP A 392 -12.22 19.10 -18.19
N GLU A 393 -13.02 19.45 -17.18
CA GLU A 393 -13.81 18.48 -16.42
C GLU A 393 -14.86 17.77 -17.30
N PRO A 394 -14.84 16.43 -17.40
CA PRO A 394 -15.81 15.68 -18.20
C PRO A 394 -17.27 15.96 -17.83
N LYS A 395 -17.58 16.20 -16.55
CA LYS A 395 -18.92 16.59 -16.10
C LYS A 395 -19.43 17.88 -16.76
N LYS A 396 -18.54 18.82 -17.08
CA LYS A 396 -18.88 20.08 -17.76
C LYS A 396 -18.92 19.88 -19.27
N VAL A 397 -17.92 19.20 -19.85
CA VAL A 397 -17.82 18.97 -21.30
C VAL A 397 -18.97 18.13 -21.84
N PHE A 398 -19.37 17.09 -21.11
CA PHE A 398 -20.41 16.15 -21.53
C PHE A 398 -21.72 16.34 -20.76
N ALA A 399 -22.01 17.55 -20.27
CA ALA A 399 -23.24 17.83 -19.51
C ALA A 399 -24.53 17.41 -20.25
N PHE A 400 -24.49 17.39 -21.59
CA PHE A 400 -25.58 16.93 -22.46
C PHE A 400 -25.78 15.41 -22.48
N CYS A 401 -24.86 14.63 -21.91
CA CYS A 401 -24.93 13.16 -21.83
C CYS A 401 -24.46 12.66 -20.44
N PRO A 402 -25.35 12.65 -19.43
CA PRO A 402 -24.98 12.27 -18.06
C PRO A 402 -24.27 10.91 -17.91
N PRO A 403 -24.65 9.83 -18.64
CA PRO A 403 -23.93 8.57 -18.56
C PRO A 403 -22.46 8.68 -19.00
N LEU A 404 -22.20 9.37 -20.12
CA LEU A 404 -20.83 9.61 -20.61
C LEU A 404 -20.04 10.51 -19.66
N ALA A 405 -20.68 11.58 -19.17
CA ALA A 405 -20.08 12.50 -18.20
C ALA A 405 -19.60 11.76 -16.95
N ASN A 406 -20.46 10.93 -16.35
CA ASN A 406 -20.13 10.17 -15.15
C ASN A 406 -19.01 9.14 -15.40
N PHE A 407 -19.08 8.41 -16.51
CA PHE A 407 -18.05 7.44 -16.89
C PHE A 407 -16.68 8.11 -17.10
N ALA A 408 -16.63 9.17 -17.91
CA ALA A 408 -15.39 9.89 -18.20
C ALA A 408 -14.84 10.60 -16.96
N GLN A 409 -15.71 11.15 -16.10
CA GLN A 409 -15.30 11.78 -14.85
C GLN A 409 -14.65 10.79 -13.87
N ARG A 410 -15.15 9.56 -13.81
CA ARG A 410 -14.56 8.52 -12.96
C ARG A 410 -13.12 8.22 -13.39
N ILE A 411 -12.88 8.02 -14.69
CA ILE A 411 -11.53 7.81 -15.24
C ILE A 411 -10.66 9.04 -15.01
N TYR A 412 -11.18 10.24 -15.25
CA TYR A 412 -10.45 11.49 -15.01
C TYR A 412 -9.98 11.58 -13.56
N GLY A 413 -10.84 11.24 -12.59
CA GLY A 413 -10.47 11.23 -11.17
C GLY A 413 -9.39 10.20 -10.83
N TYR A 414 -9.37 9.03 -11.49
CA TYR A 414 -8.28 8.07 -11.34
C TYR A 414 -6.97 8.59 -11.94
N VAL A 415 -7.02 9.21 -13.13
CA VAL A 415 -5.85 9.82 -13.77
C VAL A 415 -5.27 10.91 -12.87
N ASP A 416 -6.12 11.78 -12.33
CA ASP A 416 -5.70 12.86 -11.43
C ASP A 416 -4.99 12.33 -10.18
N LYS A 417 -5.60 11.34 -9.51
CA LYS A 417 -5.02 10.74 -8.29
C LYS A 417 -3.71 9.99 -8.53
N ALA A 418 -3.55 9.42 -9.72
CA ALA A 418 -2.38 8.62 -10.07
C ALA A 418 -1.31 9.42 -10.85
N HIS A 419 -1.58 10.68 -11.21
CA HIS A 419 -0.65 11.47 -12.00
C HIS A 419 0.60 11.82 -11.18
N VAL A 420 1.77 11.56 -11.76
CA VAL A 420 3.07 11.98 -11.23
C VAL A 420 3.72 12.87 -12.27
N THR A 421 4.04 14.11 -11.88
CA THR A 421 4.67 15.06 -12.81
C THR A 421 6.14 14.71 -13.03
N PRO A 422 6.76 15.09 -14.16
CA PRO A 422 8.18 14.88 -14.39
C PRO A 422 9.07 15.43 -13.27
N GLU A 423 8.71 16.57 -12.68
CA GLU A 423 9.44 17.20 -11.58
C GLU A 423 9.35 16.35 -10.29
N GLN A 424 8.19 15.76 -10.02
CA GLN A 424 8.03 14.82 -8.90
C GLN A 424 8.87 13.56 -9.11
N VAL A 425 8.90 13.02 -10.34
CA VAL A 425 9.75 11.87 -10.69
C VAL A 425 11.22 12.22 -10.50
N GLU A 426 11.67 13.38 -10.97
CA GLU A 426 13.05 13.83 -10.82
C GLU A 426 13.43 14.00 -9.34
N ALA A 427 12.56 14.63 -8.54
CA ALA A 427 12.77 14.82 -7.11
C ALA A 427 12.87 13.48 -6.36
N MET A 428 11.93 12.54 -6.62
CA MET A 428 11.99 11.21 -6.02
C MET A 428 13.23 10.43 -6.48
N THR A 429 13.59 10.53 -7.77
CA THR A 429 14.78 9.90 -8.33
C THR A 429 16.04 10.41 -7.65
N ALA A 430 16.17 11.73 -7.49
CA ALA A 430 17.31 12.35 -6.83
C ALA A 430 17.41 11.91 -5.36
N ARG A 431 16.27 11.72 -4.68
CA ARG A 431 16.21 11.22 -3.31
C ARG A 431 16.62 9.75 -3.19
N ILE A 432 16.20 8.89 -4.11
CA ILE A 432 16.43 7.43 -4.06
C ILE A 432 17.82 7.05 -4.57
N ARG A 433 18.31 7.72 -5.63
CA ARG A 433 19.55 7.33 -6.34
C ARG A 433 20.78 7.11 -5.45
N PRO A 434 21.04 7.89 -4.37
CA PRO A 434 22.19 7.64 -3.49
C PRO A 434 22.16 6.28 -2.75
N TYR A 435 20.99 5.64 -2.69
CA TYR A 435 20.76 4.40 -1.96
C TYR A 435 20.80 3.15 -2.86
N VAL A 436 20.86 3.34 -4.18
CA VAL A 436 21.01 2.25 -5.15
C VAL A 436 22.51 2.03 -5.37
N LYS A 437 23.06 0.93 -4.85
CA LYS A 437 24.50 0.66 -4.83
C LYS A 437 24.90 -0.55 -5.66
#